data_AF-H8GP31-F1
#
_entry.id   AF-H8GP31-F1
#
_cell.length_a   1.000
_cell.length_b   1.000
_cell.length_c   1.000
_cell.angle_alpha   90.00
_cell.angle_beta   90.00
_cell.angle_gamma   90.00
#
_symmetry.space_group_name_H-M   'P 1'
#
loop_
_entity.id
_entity.type
_entity.pdbx_description
1 polymer ?
#
loop_
_entity_poly.entity_id
_entity_poly.type
_entity_poly.pdbx_seq_one_letter_code
_entity_poly.pdbx_strand_id
1 'polypeptide(L)'
;MEPVAIPKTIDDPIHLLLWSADEIVPFMVCMLTGMLIDQFIPALAFGAIAVKFYRRFRDNRPDGYTLHAIYWLGLLPSKAITIPNPFIRRFYP
;
A
#
# COMPACT_ATOMS: atom_id res chain seq x y z
N MET A 1 -12.68 -9.01 -35.86
CA MET A 1 -11.73 -8.90 -34.74
C MET A 1 -12.38 -9.62 -33.57
N GLU A 2 -11.85 -10.76 -33.15
CA GLU A 2 -12.35 -11.37 -31.91
C GLU A 2 -11.92 -10.51 -30.71
N PRO A 3 -12.79 -10.31 -29.71
CA PRO A 3 -12.45 -9.52 -28.54
C PRO A 3 -11.38 -10.22 -27.71
N VAL A 4 -10.25 -9.56 -27.50
CA VAL A 4 -9.20 -10.04 -26.59
C VAL A 4 -9.65 -9.81 -25.15
N ALA A 5 -9.71 -10.88 -24.36
CA ALA A 5 -10.00 -10.79 -22.93
C ALA A 5 -8.79 -10.21 -22.20
N ILE A 6 -8.87 -8.93 -21.82
CA ILE A 6 -7.84 -8.27 -21.00
C ILE A 6 -8.12 -8.60 -19.52
N PRO A 7 -7.17 -9.22 -18.79
CA PRO A 7 -7.33 -9.49 -17.36
C PRO A 7 -7.37 -8.17 -16.58
N LYS A 8 -8.34 -8.03 -15.68
CA LYS A 8 -8.59 -6.78 -14.93
C LYS A 8 -7.90 -6.71 -13.56
N THR A 9 -7.40 -7.83 -13.06
CA THR A 9 -7.01 -8.03 -11.65
C THR A 9 -5.52 -8.39 -11.53
N ILE A 10 -4.73 -8.17 -12.58
CA ILE A 10 -3.30 -8.52 -12.57
C ILE A 10 -2.48 -7.58 -11.69
N ASP A 11 -2.95 -6.33 -11.54
CA ASP A 11 -2.32 -5.28 -10.74
C ASP A 11 -2.89 -5.22 -9.31
N ASP A 12 -3.97 -5.95 -9.04
CA ASP A 12 -4.61 -5.97 -7.72
C ASP A 12 -3.75 -6.76 -6.71
N PRO A 13 -3.72 -6.35 -5.43
CA PRO A 13 -2.99 -7.08 -4.40
C PRO A 13 -3.52 -8.50 -4.26
N ILE A 14 -2.69 -9.43 -3.79
CA ILE A 14 -3.12 -10.81 -3.54
C ILE A 14 -4.19 -10.80 -2.44
N HIS A 15 -5.33 -11.43 -2.70
CA HIS A 15 -6.41 -11.56 -1.72
C HIS A 15 -6.33 -12.94 -1.05
N LEU A 16 -6.40 -12.96 0.28
CA LEU A 16 -6.50 -14.14 1.13
C LEU A 16 -7.88 -14.13 1.81
N LEU A 17 -8.77 -15.03 1.37
CA LEU A 17 -10.17 -15.07 1.82
C LEU A 17 -10.89 -13.73 1.60
N LEU A 18 -11.18 -13.00 2.67
CA LEU A 18 -11.91 -11.72 2.65
C LEU A 18 -10.97 -10.51 2.77
N TRP A 19 -9.66 -10.73 2.92
CA TRP A 19 -8.69 -9.71 3.26
C TRP A 19 -7.61 -9.64 2.19
N SER A 20 -7.17 -8.44 1.86
CA SER A 20 -6.05 -8.24 0.95
C SER A 20 -4.71 -8.38 1.70
N ALA A 21 -3.64 -8.79 1.02
CA ALA A 21 -2.35 -9.06 1.65
C ALA A 21 -1.77 -7.83 2.38
N ASP A 22 -1.98 -6.64 1.82
CA ASP A 22 -1.63 -5.35 2.38
C ASP A 22 -2.40 -5.00 3.67
N GLU A 23 -3.56 -5.64 3.92
CA GLU A 23 -4.29 -5.52 5.19
C GLU A 23 -3.85 -6.57 6.23
N ILE A 24 -3.51 -7.77 5.78
CA ILE A 24 -3.09 -8.88 6.67
C ILE A 24 -1.72 -8.58 7.29
N VAL A 25 -0.78 -8.07 6.51
CA VAL A 25 0.58 -7.77 6.99
C VAL A 25 0.58 -6.86 8.23
N PRO A 26 -0.05 -5.67 8.24
CA PRO A 26 -0.05 -4.81 9.43
C PRO A 26 -0.79 -5.43 10.61
N PHE A 27 -1.88 -6.18 10.38
CA PHE A 27 -2.56 -6.92 11.45
C PHE A 27 -1.64 -7.96 12.11
N MET A 28 -0.94 -8.76 11.29
CA MET A 28 0.00 -9.78 11.75
C MET A 28 1.17 -9.16 12.51
N VAL A 29 1.71 -8.03 12.04
CA VAL A 29 2.78 -7.31 12.74
C VAL A 29 2.29 -6.86 14.12
N CYS A 30 1.13 -6.21 14.22
CA CYS A 30 0.58 -5.81 15.51
C CYS A 30 0.36 -7.01 16.45
N MET A 31 -0.20 -8.10 15.93
CA MET A 31 -0.45 -9.32 16.71
C MET A 31 0.86 -9.92 17.24
N LEU A 32 1.86 -10.10 16.37
CA LEU A 32 3.17 -10.67 16.75
C LEU A 32 3.88 -9.77 17.75
N THR A 33 3.88 -8.46 17.56
CA THR A 33 4.44 -7.51 18.53
C THR A 33 3.70 -7.58 19.87
N GLY A 34 2.37 -7.74 19.86
CA GLY A 34 1.56 -7.95 21.06
C GLY A 34 1.92 -9.21 21.83
N MET A 35 2.19 -10.31 21.12
CA MET A 35 2.66 -11.56 21.73
C MET A 35 4.01 -11.37 22.43
N LEU A 36 4.93 -10.59 21.86
CA LEU A 36 6.23 -10.31 22.46
C LEU A 36 6.16 -9.52 23.77
N ILE A 37 5.08 -8.75 23.97
CA ILE A 37 4.87 -7.87 25.14
C ILE A 37 3.88 -8.51 26.14
N ASP A 38 3.45 -9.75 25.90
CA ASP A 38 2.42 -10.45 26.68
C ASP A 38 1.07 -9.71 26.73
N GLN A 39 0.77 -8.96 25.67
CA GLN A 39 -0.41 -8.11 25.53
C GLN A 39 -1.17 -8.48 24.25
N PHE A 40 -1.50 -9.76 24.09
CA PHE A 40 -2.08 -10.30 22.87
C PHE A 40 -3.44 -9.69 22.53
N ILE A 41 -4.40 -9.74 23.46
CA ILE A 41 -5.77 -9.25 23.26
C ILE A 41 -5.81 -7.74 22.88
N PRO A 42 -5.15 -6.83 23.63
CA PRO A 42 -5.17 -5.41 23.26
C PRO A 42 -4.44 -5.14 21.95
N ALA A 43 -3.36 -5.86 21.65
CA ALA A 43 -2.66 -5.72 20.37
C ALA A 43 -3.51 -6.19 19.17
N LEU A 44 -4.33 -7.22 19.37
CA LEU A 44 -5.25 -7.74 18.35
C LEU A 44 -6.37 -6.74 18.08
N ALA A 45 -6.94 -6.14 19.13
CA ALA A 45 -7.90 -5.04 19.01
C ALA A 45 -7.29 -3.82 18.32
N PHE A 46 -6.07 -3.44 18.69
CA PHE A 46 -5.34 -2.34 18.07
C PHE A 46 -5.04 -2.60 16.60
N GLY A 47 -4.60 -3.81 16.25
CA GLY A 47 -4.36 -4.23 14.86
C GLY A 47 -5.62 -4.16 14.01
N ALA A 48 -6.76 -4.63 14.53
CA ALA A 48 -8.04 -4.54 13.82
C ALA A 48 -8.48 -3.09 13.57
N ILE A 49 -8.30 -2.22 14.57
CA ILE A 49 -8.57 -0.78 14.43
C ILE A 49 -7.63 -0.16 13.39
N ALA A 50 -6.33 -0.46 13.45
CA ALA A 50 -5.32 0.05 12.53
C ALA A 50 -5.63 -0.34 11.08
N VAL A 51 -5.99 -1.61 10.83
CA VAL A 51 -6.41 -2.07 9.50
C VAL A 51 -7.66 -1.35 9.02
N LYS A 52 -8.65 -1.13 9.90
CA LYS A 52 -9.87 -0.39 9.52
C LYS A 52 -9.55 1.05 9.09
N PHE A 53 -8.66 1.73 9.79
CA PHE A 53 -8.20 3.07 9.41
C PHE A 53 -7.38 3.06 8.12
N TYR A 54 -6.48 2.07 7.96
CA TYR A 54 -5.69 1.90 6.75
C TYR A 54 -6.58 1.66 5.53
N ARG A 55 -7.55 0.73 5.62
CA ARG A 55 -8.53 0.47 4.57
C ARG A 55 -9.30 1.74 4.21
N ARG A 56 -9.80 2.47 5.20
CA ARG A 56 -10.48 3.75 4.96
C ARG A 56 -9.57 4.76 4.27
N PHE A 57 -8.29 4.83 4.62
CA PHE A 57 -7.35 5.73 3.96
C PHE A 57 -7.10 5.33 2.51
N ARG A 58 -6.87 4.03 2.25
CA ARG A 58 -6.60 3.47 0.91
C ARG A 58 -7.80 3.64 -0.01
N ASP A 59 -9.00 3.20 0.40
CA ASP A 59 -10.19 3.18 -0.46
C ASP A 59 -10.68 4.59 -0.86
N ASN A 60 -10.25 5.64 -0.14
CA ASN A 60 -10.54 7.04 -0.49
C ASN A 60 -9.50 7.67 -1.44
N ARG A 61 -8.46 6.94 -1.85
CA ARG A 61 -7.36 7.45 -2.67
C ARG A 61 -7.12 6.55 -3.88
N PRO A 62 -6.66 7.11 -5.01
CA PRO A 62 -6.32 6.31 -6.18
C PRO A 62 -5.11 5.41 -5.89
N ASP A 63 -5.00 4.32 -6.65
CA ASP A 63 -3.88 3.40 -6.57
C ASP A 63 -2.55 4.13 -6.79
N GLY A 64 -1.52 3.71 -6.04
CA GLY A 64 -0.20 4.34 -6.10
C GLY A 64 -0.10 5.72 -5.46
N TYR A 65 -1.17 6.25 -4.83
CA TYR A 65 -1.13 7.56 -4.14
C TYR A 65 0.06 7.70 -3.18
N THR A 66 0.31 6.67 -2.37
CA THR A 66 1.40 6.69 -1.39
C THR A 66 2.77 6.76 -2.07
N LEU A 67 2.96 6.01 -3.16
CA LEU A 67 4.19 6.07 -3.95
C LEU A 67 4.39 7.46 -4.57
N HIS A 68 3.32 8.08 -5.06
CA HIS A 68 3.36 9.43 -5.61
C HIS A 68 3.67 10.48 -4.54
N ALA A 69 3.12 10.34 -3.34
CA ALA A 69 3.45 11.21 -2.21
C ALA A 69 4.93 11.08 -1.80
N ILE A 70 5.44 9.84 -1.71
CA ILE A 70 6.86 9.56 -1.42
C ILE A 70 7.77 10.12 -2.52
N TYR A 71 7.34 10.04 -3.78
CA TYR A 71 8.02 10.66 -4.92
C TYR A 71 8.11 12.17 -4.75
N TRP A 72 7.02 12.87 -4.45
CA TRP A 72 7.06 14.32 -4.24
C TRP A 72 7.89 14.76 -3.03
N LEU A 73 8.01 13.90 -2.01
CA LEU A 73 8.90 14.12 -0.88
C LEU A 73 10.38 13.91 -1.22
N GLY A 74 10.71 13.37 -2.39
CA GLY A 74 12.08 13.03 -2.79
C GLY A 74 12.63 11.77 -2.13
N LEU A 75 11.78 10.98 -1.48
CA LEU A 75 12.17 9.77 -0.74
C LEU A 75 12.01 8.49 -1.56
N LEU A 76 11.58 8.57 -2.81
CA LEU A 76 11.44 7.41 -3.68
C LEU A 76 12.79 7.11 -4.35
N PRO A 77 13.52 6.04 -3.94
CA PRO A 77 14.80 5.71 -4.56
C PRO A 77 14.54 5.03 -5.91
N SER A 78 14.47 5.82 -6.98
CA SER A 78 14.38 5.30 -8.34
C SER A 78 15.62 5.66 -9.15
N LYS A 79 16.10 4.68 -9.94
CA LYS A 79 17.14 4.87 -10.96
C LYS A 79 16.55 4.88 -12.37
N ALA A 80 15.23 4.85 -12.50
CA ALA A 80 14.55 4.81 -13.79
C ALA A 80 14.70 6.16 -14.50
N ILE A 81 15.10 6.12 -15.77
CA ILE A 81 15.26 7.32 -16.62
C ILE A 81 13.91 8.05 -16.80
N THR A 82 12.80 7.31 -16.79
CA THR A 82 11.44 7.83 -16.93
C THR A 82 10.90 8.50 -15.67
N ILE A 83 11.60 8.40 -14.53
CA ILE A 83 11.20 9.01 -13.26
C ILE A 83 12.18 10.18 -12.99
N PRO A 84 11.89 11.39 -13.50
CA PRO A 84 12.74 12.55 -13.28
C PRO A 84 12.79 12.90 -11.79
N ASN A 85 13.80 13.69 -11.39
CA ASN A 85 13.85 14.16 -10.02
C ASN A 85 12.64 15.07 -9.73
N PRO A 86 11.89 14.83 -8.63
CA PRO A 86 10.67 15.58 -8.28
C PRO A 86 10.89 17.09 -8.10
N PHE A 87 12.12 17.53 -7.85
CA PHE A 87 12.46 18.94 -7.69
C PHE A 87 12.73 19.66 -9.02
N ILE A 88 12.80 18.93 -10.14
CA ILE A 88 12.93 19.52 -11.49
C ILE A 88 11.55 20.02 -11.92
N ARG A 89 11.41 21.35 -12.01
CA ARG A 89 10.14 22.01 -12.39
C ARG A 89 10.09 22.49 -13.83
N ARG A 90 11.20 22.43 -14.56
CA ARG A 90 11.32 22.91 -15.93
C ARG A 90 12.08 21.88 -16.76
N PHE A 91 11.48 21.50 -17.89
CA PHE A 91 12.11 20.67 -18.90
C PHE A 91 12.34 21.54 -20.13
N TYR A 92 13.56 21.53 -20.65
CA TYR A 92 13.92 22.20 -21.90
C TYR A 92 13.92 21.18 -23.04
N PRO A 93 13.45 21.56 -24.25
CA PRO A 93 13.48 20.71 -25.43
C PRO A 93 14.91 20.50 -25.96
#